data_AF-A0A136PQ43-F1
#
_entry.id   AF-A0A136PQ43-F1
#
_cell.length_a   1.000
_cell.length_b   1.000
_cell.length_c   1.000
_cell.angle_alpha   90.00
_cell.angle_beta   90.00
_cell.angle_gamma   90.00
#
_symmetry.space_group_name_H-M   'P 1'
#
loop_
_entity.id
_entity.type
_entity.pdbx_description
1 polymer ?
#
loop_
_entity_poly.entity_id
_entity_poly.type
_entity_poly.pdbx_seq_one_letter_code
_entity_poly.pdbx_strand_id
1 'polypeptide(L)'
;MAIKVWVDDWQMRCCGEPFAVGDRVSWRLRDLDPEWLGLVLGSNLARGVDKAEEHHGGVGEEVLLPVVGIVASIHAVHCRYAPLHGKPSTDLFPVPGSGTMTSVRFADGRDPDRGDLTFAGYVVQLTGE
;
A
#
# COMPACT_ATOMS: atom_id res chain seq x y z
N MET A 1 2.64 -18.11 9.84
CA MET A 1 1.76 -17.58 8.77
C MET A 1 2.38 -16.30 8.24
N ALA A 2 2.25 -16.01 6.93
CA ALA A 2 2.73 -14.77 6.34
C ALA A 2 1.57 -14.07 5.63
N ILE A 3 1.50 -12.74 5.75
CA ILE A 3 0.45 -11.90 5.16
C ILE A 3 1.14 -10.77 4.41
N LYS A 4 0.78 -10.54 3.15
CA LYS A 4 1.18 -9.37 2.37
C LYS A 4 0.11 -8.29 2.46
N VAL A 5 0.51 -7.13 2.93
CA VAL A 5 -0.35 -6.00 3.25
C VAL A 5 -0.01 -4.82 2.35
N TRP A 6 -1.03 -4.25 1.70
CA TRP A 6 -0.93 -2.93 1.06
C TRP A 6 -1.07 -1.84 2.12
N VAL A 7 -0.14 -0.89 2.14
CA VAL A 7 -0.20 0.30 2.99
C VAL A 7 -0.14 1.52 2.09
N ASP A 8 -1.23 2.30 2.06
CA ASP A 8 -1.35 3.46 1.18
C ASP A 8 -0.45 4.61 1.64
N ASP A 9 0.07 5.40 0.70
CA ASP A 9 0.99 6.49 1.04
C ASP A 9 0.28 7.61 1.83
N TRP A 10 -0.99 7.89 1.54
CA TRP A 10 -1.77 8.90 2.26
C TRP A 10 -2.07 8.49 3.70
N GLN A 11 -2.28 7.18 3.96
CA GLN A 11 -2.46 6.63 5.31
C GLN A 11 -1.19 6.92 6.15
N MET A 12 -0.02 6.68 5.57
CA MET A 12 1.28 6.96 6.18
C MET A 12 1.52 8.46 6.42
N ARG A 13 1.09 9.32 5.49
CA ARG A 13 1.27 10.78 5.60
C ARG A 13 0.32 11.45 6.58
N CYS A 14 -0.86 10.87 6.82
CA CYS A 14 -1.86 11.44 7.72
C CYS A 14 -1.56 11.10 9.18
N CYS A 15 -1.50 9.81 9.51
CA CYS A 15 -1.36 9.33 10.89
C CYS A 15 -0.49 8.06 11.03
N GLY A 16 -0.02 7.47 9.94
CA GLY A 16 0.74 6.23 10.00
C GLY A 16 2.08 6.38 10.75
N GLU A 17 2.41 5.35 11.52
CA GLU A 17 3.67 5.26 12.24
C GLU A 17 4.77 4.71 11.31
N PRO A 18 5.97 5.33 11.26
CA PRO A 18 7.08 4.76 10.52
C PRO A 18 7.47 3.39 11.05
N PHE A 19 7.89 2.49 10.16
CA PHE A 19 8.30 1.13 10.51
C PHE A 19 9.48 0.67 9.66
N ALA A 20 10.25 -0.27 10.19
CA ALA A 20 11.39 -0.89 9.56
C ALA A 20 11.23 -2.41 9.46
N VAL A 21 12.04 -3.02 8.60
CA VAL A 21 12.19 -4.49 8.60
C VAL A 21 12.72 -4.94 9.98
N GLY A 22 12.03 -5.90 10.59
CA GLY A 22 12.28 -6.40 11.93
C GLY A 22 11.38 -5.81 13.00
N ASP A 23 10.66 -4.72 12.72
CA ASP A 23 9.77 -4.10 13.68
C ASP A 23 8.52 -4.96 13.90
N ARG A 24 7.99 -4.87 15.13
CA ARG A 24 6.71 -5.43 15.51
C ARG A 24 5.63 -4.39 15.29
N VAL A 25 4.64 -4.70 14.47
CA VAL A 25 3.51 -3.82 14.17
C VAL A 25 2.19 -4.44 14.61
N SER A 26 1.17 -3.59 14.81
CA SER A 26 -0.19 -3.99 15.15
C SER A 26 -1.16 -3.22 14.26
N TRP A 27 -1.64 -3.86 13.18
CA TRP A 27 -2.41 -3.19 12.13
C TRP A 27 -3.83 -3.73 12.01
N ARG A 28 -4.79 -2.84 11.77
CA ARG A 28 -6.13 -3.25 11.35
C ARG A 28 -6.08 -3.54 9.85
N LEU A 29 -6.54 -4.73 9.46
CA LEU A 29 -6.45 -5.20 8.08
C LEU A 29 -7.85 -5.40 7.50
N ARG A 30 -8.13 -4.80 6.35
CA ARG A 30 -9.37 -4.95 5.59
C ARG A 30 -9.18 -5.69 4.28
N ASP A 31 -10.28 -6.08 3.66
CA ASP A 31 -10.26 -6.62 2.30
C ASP A 31 -9.82 -5.57 1.29
N LEU A 32 -9.14 -6.05 0.25
CA LEU A 32 -8.63 -5.27 -0.87
C LEU A 32 -9.76 -4.92 -1.84
N ASP A 33 -9.62 -3.78 -2.52
CA ASP A 33 -10.21 -3.58 -3.84
C ASP A 33 -9.21 -4.11 -4.89
N PRO A 34 -9.42 -5.32 -5.45
CA PRO A 34 -8.46 -5.94 -6.35
C PRO A 34 -8.40 -5.24 -7.72
N GLU A 35 -9.45 -4.55 -8.14
CA GLU A 35 -9.46 -3.82 -9.41
C GLU A 35 -8.59 -2.58 -9.29
N TRP A 36 -8.78 -1.80 -8.22
CA TRP A 36 -7.96 -0.61 -7.97
C TRP A 36 -6.49 -0.99 -7.76
N LEU A 37 -6.20 -1.99 -6.92
CA LEU A 37 -4.82 -2.40 -6.67
C LEU A 37 -4.16 -2.98 -7.93
N GLY A 38 -4.95 -3.62 -8.80
CA GLY A 38 -4.52 -4.09 -10.12
C GLY A 38 -4.07 -2.96 -11.05
N LEU A 39 -4.65 -1.77 -10.95
CA LEU A 39 -4.21 -0.59 -11.71
C LEU A 39 -2.86 -0.05 -11.18
N VAL A 40 -2.66 -0.07 -9.87
CA VAL A 40 -1.45 0.45 -9.20
C VAL A 40 -0.26 -0.50 -9.36
N LEU A 41 -0.42 -1.77 -8.97
CA LEU A 41 0.65 -2.78 -8.95
C LEU A 41 0.80 -3.54 -10.27
N GLY A 42 -0.20 -3.47 -11.14
CA GLY A 42 -0.41 -4.49 -12.17
C GLY A 42 -1.09 -5.74 -11.61
N SER A 43 -1.97 -6.35 -12.41
CA SER A 43 -2.86 -7.44 -12.00
C SER A 43 -2.15 -8.66 -11.39
N ASN A 44 -0.96 -9.02 -11.87
CA ASN A 44 -0.20 -10.16 -11.34
C ASN A 44 0.37 -9.92 -9.94
N LEU A 45 0.85 -8.70 -9.65
CA LEU A 45 1.38 -8.34 -8.34
C LEU A 45 0.26 -8.09 -7.33
N ALA A 46 -0.86 -7.48 -7.77
CA ALA A 46 -2.05 -7.27 -6.96
C ALA A 46 -2.65 -8.59 -6.43
N ARG A 47 -2.67 -9.66 -7.25
CA ARG A 47 -3.11 -11.00 -6.83
C ARG A 47 -2.27 -11.62 -5.71
N GLY A 48 -1.07 -11.09 -5.47
CA GLY A 48 -0.18 -11.55 -4.42
C GLY A 48 -0.30 -10.76 -3.12
N VAL A 49 -1.19 -9.78 -3.02
CA VAL A 49 -1.47 -9.02 -1.78
C VAL A 49 -2.72 -9.59 -1.14
N ASP A 50 -2.70 -9.76 0.18
CA ASP A 50 -3.75 -10.44 0.92
C ASP A 50 -4.77 -9.46 1.51
N LYS A 51 -4.30 -8.31 2.03
CA LYS A 51 -5.09 -7.31 2.77
C LYS A 51 -4.58 -5.90 2.55
N ALA A 52 -5.38 -4.88 2.88
CA ALA A 52 -4.93 -3.49 3.03
C ALA A 52 -4.94 -3.11 4.51
N GLU A 53 -3.97 -2.30 4.93
CA GLU A 53 -4.02 -1.62 6.22
C GLU A 53 -5.10 -0.53 6.21
N GLU A 54 -5.78 -0.36 7.34
CA GLU A 54 -6.78 0.67 7.54
C GLU A 54 -6.55 1.43 8.85
N HIS A 55 -6.15 2.69 8.73
CA HIS A 55 -5.87 3.55 9.87
C HIS A 55 -7.09 4.38 10.32
N HIS A 56 -8.08 4.61 9.46
CA HIS A 56 -9.14 5.61 9.66
C HIS A 56 -10.51 5.06 10.02
N GLY A 57 -10.68 3.73 10.07
CA GLY A 57 -11.93 3.12 10.54
C GLY A 57 -13.14 3.50 9.69
N GLY A 58 -13.16 3.05 8.43
CA GLY A 58 -14.25 3.34 7.49
C GLY A 58 -15.65 3.08 8.06
N VAL A 59 -16.62 3.90 7.67
CA VAL A 59 -18.01 3.86 8.15
C VAL A 59 -18.65 2.49 7.89
N GLY A 60 -18.93 1.74 8.97
CA GLY A 60 -19.53 0.40 8.93
C GLY A 60 -18.82 -0.68 9.74
N GLU A 61 -17.83 -0.30 10.57
CA GLU A 61 -16.93 -1.20 11.33
C GLU A 61 -17.63 -2.40 12.02
N GLU A 62 -17.54 -3.58 11.41
CA GLU A 62 -17.11 -4.74 12.20
C GLU A 62 -15.72 -4.38 12.72
N VAL A 63 -15.57 -4.31 14.04
CA VAL A 63 -14.31 -3.96 14.70
C VAL A 63 -13.26 -5.02 14.33
N LEU A 64 -12.49 -4.77 13.27
CA LEU A 64 -11.41 -5.64 12.86
C LEU A 64 -10.33 -5.57 13.94
N LEU A 65 -10.20 -6.65 14.71
CA LEU A 65 -9.15 -6.77 15.71
C LEU A 65 -7.78 -6.61 15.01
N PRO A 66 -6.85 -5.83 15.59
CA PRO A 66 -5.54 -5.67 14.99
C PRO A 66 -4.81 -7.00 14.84
N VAL A 67 -4.18 -7.19 13.69
CA VAL A 67 -3.24 -8.27 13.43
C VAL A 67 -1.86 -7.80 13.83
N VAL A 68 -1.23 -8.58 14.71
CA VAL A 68 0.15 -8.33 15.16
C VAL A 68 1.10 -9.21 14.36
N GLY A 69 2.23 -8.65 13.94
CA GLY A 69 3.27 -9.39 13.24
C GLY A 69 4.60 -8.65 13.17
N ILE A 70 5.63 -9.36 12.70
CA ILE A 70 6.96 -8.82 12.44
C ILE A 70 7.08 -8.45 10.95
N VAL A 71 7.59 -7.26 10.68
CA VAL A 71 7.85 -6.78 9.31
C VAL A 71 9.02 -7.56 8.70
N ALA A 72 8.72 -8.49 7.80
CA ALA A 72 9.73 -9.32 7.14
C ALA A 72 10.33 -8.65 5.88
N SER A 73 9.53 -7.88 5.15
CA SER A 73 10.00 -7.11 3.99
C SER A 73 9.12 -5.91 3.71
N ILE A 74 9.71 -4.88 3.09
CA ILE A 74 9.04 -3.66 2.67
C ILE A 74 9.42 -3.38 1.22
N HIS A 75 8.43 -3.12 0.38
CA HIS A 75 8.63 -2.67 -0.98
C HIS A 75 7.90 -1.36 -1.20
N ALA A 76 8.65 -0.29 -1.48
CA ALA A 76 8.07 0.97 -1.96
C ALA A 76 7.52 0.75 -3.37
N VAL A 77 6.32 1.27 -3.60
CA VAL A 77 5.59 1.14 -4.86
C VAL A 77 5.49 2.50 -5.50
N HIS A 78 5.86 2.57 -6.77
CA HIS A 78 5.69 3.75 -7.60
C HIS A 78 4.95 3.40 -8.88
N CYS A 79 4.05 4.26 -9.34
CA CYS A 79 3.37 4.11 -10.63
C CYS A 79 3.21 5.48 -11.30
N ARG A 80 2.85 5.48 -12.58
CA ARG A 80 2.47 6.73 -13.27
C ARG A 80 1.02 7.01 -13.03
N TYR A 81 0.68 8.28 -12.94
CA TYR A 81 -0.70 8.73 -12.94
C TYR A 81 -1.01 9.57 -14.17
N ALA A 82 -2.22 9.42 -14.71
CA ALA A 82 -2.71 10.22 -15.83
C ALA A 82 -4.21 10.53 -15.65
N PRO A 83 -4.70 11.66 -16.21
CA PRO A 83 -6.13 11.91 -16.26
C PRO A 83 -6.87 10.81 -17.03
N LEU A 84 -8.04 10.41 -16.52
CA LEU A 84 -8.91 9.53 -17.28
C LEU A 84 -9.63 10.33 -18.37
N HIS A 85 -9.74 9.77 -19.58
CA HIS A 85 -10.49 10.39 -20.67
C HIS A 85 -11.93 10.73 -20.21
N GLY A 86 -12.32 12.00 -20.34
CA GLY A 86 -13.65 12.49 -19.95
C GLY A 86 -13.81 12.84 -18.47
N LYS A 87 -12.75 12.80 -17.66
CA LYS A 87 -12.72 13.33 -16.28
C LYS A 87 -11.93 14.65 -16.20
N PRO A 88 -12.18 15.49 -15.18
CA PRO A 88 -11.33 16.66 -14.92
C PRO A 88 -9.86 16.25 -14.80
N SER A 89 -8.95 17.10 -15.27
CA SER A 89 -7.50 16.82 -15.22
C SER A 89 -6.94 16.72 -13.79
N THR A 90 -7.72 17.13 -12.79
CA THR A 90 -7.40 16.99 -11.36
C THR A 90 -7.58 15.57 -10.83
N ASP A 91 -8.36 14.72 -11.53
CA ASP A 91 -8.62 13.35 -11.14
C ASP A 91 -7.61 12.45 -11.84
N LEU A 92 -6.51 12.19 -11.15
CA LEU A 92 -5.40 11.38 -11.63
C LEU A 92 -5.62 9.91 -11.29
N PHE A 93 -5.45 9.03 -12.29
CA PHE A 93 -5.63 7.58 -12.15
C PHE A 93 -4.33 6.83 -12.44
N PRO A 94 -4.05 5.72 -11.75
CA PRO A 94 -2.88 4.89 -12.04
C PRO A 94 -2.92 4.40 -13.50
N VAL A 95 -1.81 4.55 -14.21
CA VAL A 95 -1.65 4.04 -15.57
C VAL A 95 -1.36 2.54 -15.49
N PRO A 96 -2.21 1.67 -16.06
CA PRO A 96 -2.03 0.23 -15.99
C PRO A 96 -0.65 -0.22 -16.49
N GLY A 97 -0.01 -1.11 -15.74
CA GLY A 97 1.29 -1.69 -16.09
C GLY A 97 2.50 -0.77 -15.88
N SER A 98 2.30 0.42 -15.28
CA SER A 98 3.40 1.32 -14.92
C SER A 98 3.98 1.10 -13.52
N GLY A 99 3.36 0.24 -12.72
CA GLY A 99 3.77 -0.07 -11.36
C GLY A 99 5.16 -0.68 -11.28
N THR A 100 5.97 -0.17 -10.37
CA THR A 100 7.30 -0.69 -10.03
C THR A 100 7.41 -0.87 -8.53
N MET A 101 8.18 -1.86 -8.10
CA MET A 101 8.44 -2.15 -6.69
C MET A 101 9.93 -2.07 -6.42
N THR A 102 10.33 -1.50 -5.28
CA THR A 102 11.72 -1.46 -4.85
C THR A 102 11.83 -1.80 -3.39
N SER A 103 12.69 -2.75 -3.07
CA SER A 103 12.93 -3.15 -1.69
C SER A 103 13.55 -1.99 -0.91
N VAL A 104 12.95 -1.68 0.23
CA VAL A 104 13.44 -0.70 1.21
C VAL A 104 13.52 -1.36 2.58
N ARG A 105 14.26 -0.76 3.50
CA ARG A 105 14.39 -1.26 4.88
C ARG A 105 13.57 -0.48 5.89
N PHE A 106 13.07 0.68 5.50
CA PHE A 106 12.35 1.64 6.33
C PHE A 106 11.26 2.31 5.50
N ALA A 107 10.12 2.57 6.10
CA ALA A 107 8.96 3.22 5.51
C ALA A 107 8.47 4.33 6.44
N ASP A 108 8.40 5.55 5.92
CA ASP A 108 7.88 6.73 6.63
C ASP A 108 6.81 7.49 5.82
N GLY A 109 6.39 6.92 4.69
CA GLY A 109 5.41 7.52 3.78
C GLY A 109 5.96 8.64 2.90
N ARG A 110 7.29 8.80 2.82
CA ARG A 110 7.93 9.91 2.09
C ARG A 110 8.97 9.45 1.08
N ASP A 111 8.83 8.24 0.55
CA ASP A 111 9.66 7.77 -0.56
C ASP A 111 9.57 8.76 -1.74
N PRO A 112 10.71 9.24 -2.26
CA PRO A 112 10.70 10.25 -3.32
C PRO A 112 10.20 9.66 -4.64
N ASP A 113 9.56 10.52 -5.44
CA ASP A 113 9.20 10.23 -6.82
C ASP A 113 10.44 9.93 -7.69
N ARG A 114 10.23 9.20 -8.79
CA ARG A 114 11.29 8.68 -9.66
C ARG A 114 10.97 8.96 -11.11
N GLY A 115 11.43 10.09 -11.61
CA GLY A 115 11.13 10.51 -12.99
C GLY A 115 9.63 10.79 -13.14
N ASP A 116 8.95 10.04 -14.00
CA ASP A 116 7.49 10.11 -14.21
C ASP A 116 6.69 9.21 -13.26
N LEU A 117 7.36 8.46 -12.37
CA LEU A 117 6.73 7.58 -11.39
C LEU A 117 6.54 8.29 -10.04
N THR A 118 5.30 8.30 -9.57
CA THR A 118 4.90 8.85 -8.27
C THR A 118 4.79 7.75 -7.23
N PHE A 119 5.22 8.03 -6.00
CA PHE A 119 5.07 7.11 -4.88
C PHE A 119 3.59 6.86 -4.56
N ALA A 120 3.20 5.60 -4.45
CA ALA A 120 1.81 5.18 -4.25
C ALA A 120 1.58 4.49 -2.90
N GLY A 121 2.62 3.94 -2.26
CA GLY A 121 2.50 3.23 -1.00
C GLY A 121 3.49 2.07 -0.88
N TYR A 122 3.22 1.15 0.03
CA TYR A 122 4.07 0.00 0.31
C TYR A 122 3.34 -1.32 0.15
N VAL A 123 4.06 -2.34 -0.30
CA VAL A 123 3.71 -3.74 -0.04
C VAL A 123 4.61 -4.26 1.06
N VAL A 124 3.99 -4.66 2.17
CA VAL A 124 4.67 -5.10 3.38
C VAL A 124 4.35 -6.56 3.63
N GLN A 125 5.36 -7.37 3.88
CA GLN A 125 5.15 -8.74 4.34
C GLN A 125 5.26 -8.80 5.86
N LEU A 126 4.19 -9.25 6.52
CA LEU A 126 4.18 -9.59 7.93
C LEU A 126 4.35 -11.10 8.10
N THR A 127 5.15 -11.50 9.07
CA THR A 127 5.18 -12.88 9.57
C THR A 127 4.60 -12.92 10.98
N GLY A 128 3.99 -14.05 11.35
CA GLY A 128 3.60 -14.28 12.74
C GLY A 128 4.78 -14.11 13.70
N GLU A 129 4.46 -13.76 14.95
CA GLU A 129 5.43 -13.79 16.05
C GLU A 129 5.99 -15.20 16.30
#